data_AF-A0A4R5A3Z9-F1
#
_entry.id   AF-A0A4R5A3Z9-F1
#
_cell.length_a   1.000
_cell.length_b   1.000
_cell.length_c   1.000
_cell.angle_alpha   90.00
_cell.angle_beta   90.00
_cell.angle_gamma   90.00
#
_symmetry.space_group_name_H-M   'P 1'
#
loop_
_entity.id
_entity.type
_entity.pdbx_description
1 polymer ?
#
loop_
_entity_poly.entity_id
_entity_poly.type
_entity_poly.pdbx_seq_one_letter_code
_entity_poly.pdbx_strand_id
1 'polypeptide(L)'
;MNSEGSHVQALPESTTPGVRRPDATVDGIPTEFKSLSVGARANTVKNALNSAKGQARTAIIDGRGSGLTEELAQEGLNKFLRHNPNRMDSIRILGDGYDITWP
;
A
#
# COMPACT_ATOMS: atom_id res chain seq x y z
N MET A 1 -26.12 8.67 1.76
CA MET A 1 -24.68 8.55 2.08
C MET A 1 -24.42 7.07 2.25
N ASN A 2 -23.86 6.42 1.24
CA ASN A 2 -23.62 4.99 1.27
C ASN A 2 -22.32 4.75 2.04
N SER A 3 -22.42 4.10 3.20
CA SER A 3 -21.28 3.70 4.00
C SER A 3 -20.57 2.53 3.32
N GLU A 4 -19.46 2.80 2.63
CA GLU A 4 -18.52 1.76 2.22
C GLU A 4 -17.64 1.39 3.43
N GLY A 5 -18.18 0.54 4.30
CA GLY A 5 -17.42 -0.02 5.43
C GLY A 5 -16.77 -1.33 5.03
N SER A 6 -15.48 -1.32 4.70
CA SER A 6 -14.68 -2.56 4.60
C SER A 6 -14.37 -3.10 5.99
N HIS A 7 -14.45 -4.42 6.16
CA HIS A 7 -14.12 -5.11 7.41
C HIS A 7 -12.61 -5.32 7.48
N VAL A 8 -11.91 -4.45 8.22
CA VAL A 8 -10.46 -4.52 8.39
C VAL A 8 -10.13 -5.32 9.65
N GLN A 9 -9.43 -6.45 9.49
CA GLN A 9 -8.90 -7.23 10.60
C GLN A 9 -7.37 -7.23 10.56
N ALA A 10 -6.74 -6.48 11.47
CA ALA A 10 -5.30 -6.51 11.67
C ALA A 10 -4.85 -7.91 12.12
N LEU A 11 -3.84 -8.46 11.47
CA LEU A 11 -3.23 -9.73 11.87
C LEU A 11 -1.99 -9.41 12.74
N PRO A 12 -1.86 -9.99 13.94
CA PRO A 12 -0.65 -9.82 14.72
C PRO A 12 0.58 -10.34 13.96
N GLU A 13 1.70 -9.63 14.08
CA GLU A 13 2.98 -10.03 13.49
C GLU A 13 3.34 -11.48 13.85
N SER A 14 3.84 -12.23 12.87
CA SER A 14 4.27 -13.61 13.07
C SER A 14 5.51 -13.65 13.96
N THR A 15 5.44 -14.36 15.09
CA THR A 15 6.59 -14.60 15.98
C THR A 15 7.53 -15.70 15.47
N THR A 16 7.29 -16.25 14.28
CA THR A 16 8.11 -17.31 13.67
C THR A 16 9.11 -16.74 12.66
N PRO A 17 10.43 -16.89 12.87
CA PRO A 17 11.45 -16.44 11.92
C PRO A 17 11.26 -17.08 10.54
N GLY A 18 11.28 -16.28 9.48
CA GLY A 18 11.19 -16.75 8.09
C GLY A 18 9.77 -16.91 7.53
N VAL A 19 8.72 -16.73 8.35
CA VAL A 19 7.33 -16.74 7.86
C VAL A 19 6.90 -15.31 7.52
N ARG A 20 6.79 -15.03 6.22
CA ARG A 20 6.16 -13.81 5.71
C ARG A 20 4.65 -13.91 5.92
N ARG A 21 4.09 -13.07 6.80
CA ARG A 21 2.63 -12.90 6.92
C ARG A 21 2.26 -11.48 6.49
N PRO A 22 1.14 -11.31 5.78
CA PRO A 22 0.57 -9.99 5.56
C PRO A 22 0.19 -9.35 6.89
N ASP A 23 0.31 -8.02 6.99
CA ASP A 23 -0.01 -7.27 8.22
C ASP A 23 -1.51 -7.36 8.58
N ALA A 24 -2.39 -7.58 7.60
CA ALA A 24 -3.83 -7.73 7.86
C ALA A 24 -4.53 -8.56 6.78
N THR A 25 -5.80 -8.88 7.06
CA THR A 25 -6.79 -9.17 6.02
C THR A 25 -7.82 -8.05 5.98
N VAL A 26 -8.07 -7.50 4.79
CA VAL A 26 -9.22 -6.62 4.53
C VAL A 26 -10.25 -7.47 3.80
N ASP A 27 -11.42 -7.67 4.40
CA ASP A 27 -12.47 -8.54 3.87
C ASP A 27 -11.98 -9.98 3.53
N GLY A 28 -11.03 -10.49 4.32
CA GLY A 28 -10.40 -11.81 4.11
C GLY A 28 -9.24 -11.85 3.11
N ILE A 29 -8.90 -10.72 2.48
CA ILE A 29 -7.82 -10.62 1.50
C ILE A 29 -6.51 -10.19 2.18
N PRO A 30 -5.43 -11.00 2.09
CA PRO A 30 -4.08 -10.63 2.50
C PRO A 30 -3.67 -9.25 1.99
N THR A 31 -3.44 -8.32 2.91
CA THR A 31 -3.12 -6.93 2.60
C THR A 31 -1.88 -6.49 3.37
N GLU A 32 -0.92 -5.95 2.65
CA GLU A 32 0.29 -5.34 3.23
C GLU A 32 0.05 -3.85 3.52
N PHE A 33 0.52 -3.37 4.67
CA PHE A 33 0.46 -1.95 5.02
C PHE A 33 1.86 -1.34 5.00
N LYS A 34 1.99 -0.14 4.43
CA LYS A 34 3.24 0.64 4.48
C LYS A 34 2.93 2.08 4.86
N SER A 35 3.61 2.60 5.87
CA SER A 35 3.56 4.03 6.19
C SER A 35 4.79 4.75 5.64
N LEU A 36 4.61 5.96 5.12
CA LEU A 36 5.69 6.78 4.59
C LEU A 36 6.09 7.87 5.57
N SER A 37 7.40 8.07 5.73
CA SER A 37 7.95 9.15 6.56
C SER A 37 7.94 10.51 5.83
N VAL A 38 8.03 11.60 6.61
CA VAL A 38 8.17 12.98 6.11
C VAL A 38 9.25 13.08 5.02
N GLY A 39 8.94 13.81 3.95
CA GLY A 39 9.80 13.98 2.78
C GLY A 39 9.62 12.88 1.73
N ALA A 40 8.51 12.14 1.77
CA ALA A 40 8.19 11.11 0.79
C ALA A 40 8.05 11.68 -0.63
N ARG A 41 8.57 10.94 -1.62
CA ARG A 41 8.52 11.30 -3.05
C ARG A 41 8.09 10.09 -3.88
N ALA A 42 7.95 10.26 -5.18
CA ALA A 42 7.60 9.19 -6.11
C ALA A 42 8.45 7.91 -5.95
N ASN A 43 9.76 8.05 -5.74
CA ASN A 43 10.63 6.89 -5.52
C ASN A 43 10.37 6.20 -4.16
N THR A 44 9.93 6.92 -3.14
CA THR A 44 9.54 6.35 -1.85
C THR A 44 8.34 5.42 -2.03
N VAL A 45 7.31 5.87 -2.76
CA VAL A 45 6.12 5.08 -3.11
C VAL A 45 6.50 3.82 -3.91
N LYS A 46 7.31 3.98 -4.97
CA LYS A 46 7.79 2.86 -5.78
C LYS A 46 8.52 1.81 -4.92
N ASN A 47 9.35 2.25 -3.99
CA ASN A 47 10.12 1.36 -3.13
C ASN A 47 9.24 0.65 -2.09
N ALA A 48 8.26 1.36 -1.52
CA ALA A 48 7.26 0.76 -0.62
C ALA A 48 6.48 -0.35 -1.32
N LEU A 49 6.02 -0.11 -2.55
CA LEU A 49 5.32 -1.11 -3.38
C LEU A 49 6.23 -2.29 -3.78
N ASN A 50 7.50 -2.03 -4.08
CA ASN A 50 8.48 -3.10 -4.34
C ASN A 50 8.74 -4.00 -3.12
N SER A 51 8.64 -3.45 -1.91
CA SER A 51 8.69 -4.24 -0.68
C SER A 51 7.39 -5.02 -0.48
N ALA A 52 6.24 -4.36 -0.66
CA ALA A 52 4.92 -4.94 -0.43
C ALA A 52 4.61 -6.14 -1.35
N LYS A 53 4.96 -6.08 -2.64
CA LYS A 53 4.73 -7.18 -3.60
C LYS A 53 5.37 -8.53 -3.24
N GLY A 54 6.33 -8.51 -2.29
CA GLY A 54 6.98 -9.71 -1.77
C GLY A 54 6.21 -10.37 -0.63
N GLN A 55 5.19 -9.69 -0.10
CA GLN A 55 4.44 -10.08 1.10
C GLN A 55 2.98 -10.38 0.77
N ALA A 56 2.34 -9.55 -0.08
CA ALA A 56 0.96 -9.70 -0.49
C ALA A 56 0.75 -9.23 -1.94
N ARG A 57 -0.40 -9.60 -2.52
CA ARG A 57 -0.85 -9.08 -3.82
C ARG A 57 -1.72 -7.82 -3.67
N THR A 58 -2.10 -7.46 -2.45
CA THR A 58 -2.82 -6.22 -2.13
C THR A 58 -1.97 -5.36 -1.20
N ALA A 59 -1.95 -4.04 -1.42
CA ALA A 59 -1.22 -3.10 -0.56
C ALA A 59 -2.00 -1.83 -0.25
N ILE A 60 -1.84 -1.32 0.97
CA ILE A 60 -2.28 0.02 1.37
C ILE A 60 -1.05 0.82 1.79
N ILE A 61 -0.84 1.96 1.14
CA ILE A 61 0.23 2.91 1.45
C ILE A 61 -0.39 4.10 2.20
N ASP A 62 0.02 4.32 3.44
CA ASP A 62 -0.33 5.50 4.21
C ASP A 62 0.76 6.57 4.08
N GLY A 63 0.51 7.56 3.24
CA GLY A 63 1.35 8.72 3.01
C GLY A 63 0.88 9.98 3.74
N ARG A 64 -0.13 9.90 4.62
CA ARG A 64 -0.63 11.08 5.34
C ARG A 64 0.46 11.66 6.26
N GLY A 65 0.58 12.98 6.31
CA GLY A 65 1.62 13.67 7.08
C GLY A 65 3.04 13.52 6.52
N SER A 66 3.23 12.81 5.40
CA SER A 66 4.56 12.60 4.80
C SER A 66 5.01 13.73 3.88
N GLY A 67 4.08 14.63 3.51
CA GLY A 67 4.31 15.64 2.47
C GLY A 67 4.28 15.10 1.03
N LEU A 68 3.85 13.84 0.84
CA LEU A 68 3.65 13.25 -0.49
C LEU A 68 2.43 13.89 -1.17
N THR A 69 2.65 14.57 -2.30
CA THR A 69 1.54 15.08 -3.13
C THR A 69 0.92 13.98 -3.97
N GLU A 70 -0.32 14.20 -4.42
CA GLU A 70 -1.06 13.27 -5.28
C GLU A 70 -0.31 12.97 -6.57
N GLU A 71 0.33 13.98 -7.19
CA GLU A 71 1.08 13.82 -8.44
C GLU A 71 2.30 12.91 -8.24
N LEU A 72 3.03 13.09 -7.13
CA LEU A 72 4.18 12.25 -6.80
C LEU A 72 3.74 10.83 -6.43
N ALA A 73 2.58 10.67 -5.79
CA ALA A 73 1.99 9.37 -5.52
C ALA A 73 1.66 8.63 -6.82
N GLN A 74 0.97 9.30 -7.75
CA GLN A 74 0.63 8.75 -9.07
C GLN A 74 1.88 8.44 -9.90
N GLU A 75 2.88 9.31 -9.89
CA GLU A 75 4.16 9.07 -10.56
C GLU A 75 4.86 7.82 -10.01
N GLY A 76 4.90 7.67 -8.68
CA GLY A 76 5.48 6.51 -8.01
C GLY A 76 4.76 5.21 -8.34
N LEU A 77 3.42 5.24 -8.32
CA LEU A 77 2.56 4.14 -8.74
C LEU A 77 2.84 3.75 -10.20
N ASN A 78 2.78 4.71 -11.14
CA ASN A 78 3.02 4.46 -12.56
C ASN A 78 4.41 3.85 -12.83
N LYS A 79 5.44 4.33 -12.13
CA LYS A 79 6.78 3.74 -12.19
C LYS A 79 6.78 2.29 -11.71
N PHE A 80 6.13 2.00 -10.58
CA PHE A 80 6.03 0.63 -10.06
C PHE A 80 5.37 -0.31 -11.07
N LEU A 81 4.23 0.09 -11.63
CA LEU A 81 3.43 -0.70 -12.57
C LEU A 81 4.17 -1.01 -13.86
N ARG A 82 4.89 -0.02 -14.41
CA ARG A 82 5.73 -0.20 -15.59
C ARG A 82 6.78 -1.31 -15.40
N HIS A 83 7.35 -1.42 -14.19
CA HIS A 83 8.39 -2.40 -13.89
C HIS A 83 7.87 -3.74 -13.34
N ASN A 84 6.63 -3.79 -12.87
CA ASN A 84 6.07 -4.94 -12.18
C ASN A 84 4.67 -5.29 -12.72
N PRO A 85 4.51 -5.52 -14.03
CA PRO A 85 3.23 -5.89 -14.58
C PRO A 85 2.69 -7.16 -13.89
N ASN A 86 1.42 -7.14 -13.48
CA ASN A 86 0.68 -8.27 -12.89
C ASN A 86 1.21 -8.77 -11.53
N ARG A 87 2.01 -7.97 -10.81
CA ARG A 87 2.55 -8.34 -9.49
C ARG A 87 1.64 -8.02 -8.32
N MET A 88 0.67 -7.16 -8.51
CA MET A 88 -0.31 -6.73 -7.50
C MET A 88 -1.71 -6.84 -8.12
N ASP A 89 -2.68 -7.22 -7.31
CA ASP A 89 -4.11 -7.28 -7.65
C ASP A 89 -4.82 -5.98 -7.29
N SER A 90 -4.41 -5.31 -6.19
CA SER A 90 -4.91 -3.98 -5.80
C SER A 90 -3.90 -3.20 -4.95
N ILE A 91 -3.99 -1.89 -5.01
CA ILE A 91 -3.17 -0.88 -4.34
C ILE A 91 -4.08 0.27 -3.96
N ARG A 92 -4.01 0.73 -2.71
CA ARG A 92 -4.58 2.00 -2.27
C ARG A 92 -3.48 2.89 -1.70
N ILE A 93 -3.50 4.19 -2.00
CA ILE A 93 -2.55 5.18 -1.49
C ILE A 93 -3.34 6.31 -0.86
N LEU A 94 -3.20 6.47 0.45
CA LEU A 94 -3.82 7.53 1.23
C LEU A 94 -2.81 8.67 1.39
N GLY A 95 -3.21 9.89 1.10
CA GLY A 95 -2.39 11.07 1.38
C GLY A 95 -3.18 12.21 1.99
N ASP A 96 -2.54 13.37 2.09
CA ASP A 96 -3.14 14.56 2.68
C ASP A 96 -4.16 15.16 1.71
N GLY A 97 -5.42 14.73 1.86
CA GLY A 97 -6.54 15.22 1.04
C GLY A 97 -6.82 14.44 -0.24
N TYR A 98 -6.16 13.29 -0.46
CA TYR A 98 -6.40 12.43 -1.62
C TYR A 98 -6.38 10.93 -1.25
N ASP A 99 -6.99 10.14 -2.13
CA ASP A 99 -7.08 8.68 -2.03
C ASP A 99 -7.01 8.08 -3.44
N ILE A 100 -5.91 7.39 -3.75
CA ILE A 100 -5.69 6.75 -5.05
C ILE A 100 -5.95 5.25 -4.88
N THR A 101 -6.78 4.69 -5.75
CA THR A 101 -7.03 3.23 -5.82
C THR A 101 -6.64 2.69 -7.21
N TRP A 102 -6.00 1.52 -7.24
CA TRP A 102 -5.53 0.89 -8.48
C TRP A 102 -5.38 -0.64 -8.36
N PRO A 103 -5.75 -1.41 -9.41
CA PRO A 103 -6.96 -1.16 -10.19
C PRO A 103 -8.17 -1.04 -9.25
#